data_AF-A0A9W7ZHR7-F1
#
_entry.id   AF-A0A9W7ZHR7-F1
#
_cell.length_a   1.000
_cell.length_b   1.000
_cell.length_c   1.000
_cell.angle_alpha   90.00
_cell.angle_beta   90.00
_cell.angle_gamma   90.00
#
_symmetry.space_group_name_H-M   'P 1'
#
loop_
_entity.id
_entity.type
_entity.pdbx_description
1 polymer ?
#
loop_
_entity_poly.entity_id
_entity_poly.type
_entity_poly.pdbx_seq_one_letter_code
_entity_poly.pdbx_strand_id
1 'polypeptide(L)'
;MYPVRMANGRTSAAHNSLAALEAKTPVQPHIRNDGEDKWRRLGARILPVFTGERLHCTIEECNEVVRSCLRSSEQLEQVWPEIHGILRMGMASVVRILYRQVNMTPKYENRSNPAGVLAMPSASLLCESVRADAAVEALAFVWEMVNSHVVPYIEGVFLPLVQFGIAAASSGNSAKLSVRNAVLLHFRDSVVVPLLPSLDEVVNMARAQISLSCLPALVHMLTILTALNPTDRGQFYQTAKALSSLLQA
;
A
#
# COMPACT_ATOMS: atom_id res chain seq x y z
N MET A 1 -18.98 74.39 60.16
CA MET A 1 -18.46 73.45 61.17
C MET A 1 -17.93 72.21 60.44
N TYR A 2 -16.61 72.02 60.42
CA TYR A 2 -15.95 70.73 60.15
C TYR A 2 -16.26 69.76 61.31
N PRO A 3 -16.19 68.40 61.15
CA PRO A 3 -14.96 67.62 60.83
C PRO A 3 -15.25 66.38 59.92
N VAL A 4 -14.38 65.45 59.50
CA VAL A 4 -12.93 65.19 59.55
C VAL A 4 -12.65 64.12 58.48
N ARG A 5 -11.41 64.14 57.97
CA ARG A 5 -10.80 63.26 56.96
C ARG A 5 -9.99 62.16 57.67
N MET A 6 -9.97 60.92 57.17
CA MET A 6 -8.87 59.90 57.20
C MET A 6 -9.38 58.64 56.48
N ALA A 7 -8.61 57.70 55.93
CA ALA A 7 -7.35 57.65 55.20
C ALA A 7 -7.30 56.24 54.55
N ASN A 8 -6.53 56.13 53.46
CA ASN A 8 -6.24 54.96 52.61
C ASN A 8 -6.13 53.56 53.25
N GLY A 9 -6.51 52.53 52.47
CA GLY A 9 -6.14 51.13 52.67
C GLY A 9 -6.35 50.29 51.39
N ARG A 10 -5.30 49.59 50.96
CA ARG A 10 -5.07 48.96 49.65
C ARG A 10 -5.72 47.58 49.44
N THR A 11 -6.02 47.27 48.17
CA THR A 11 -5.86 45.99 47.41
C THR A 11 -6.48 44.67 47.92
N SER A 12 -7.31 44.05 47.07
CA SER A 12 -6.98 42.81 46.31
C SER A 12 -8.15 41.81 46.21
N ALA A 13 -8.35 41.32 44.98
CA ALA A 13 -8.94 40.04 44.54
C ALA A 13 -10.38 39.71 45.01
N ALA A 14 -11.35 39.89 44.12
CA ALA A 14 -11.84 38.88 43.17
C ALA A 14 -12.74 37.84 43.84
N HIS A 15 -14.02 37.76 43.42
CA HIS A 15 -14.68 36.51 43.04
C HIS A 15 -16.15 36.75 42.64
N ASN A 16 -16.49 36.18 41.47
CA ASN A 16 -17.79 35.61 41.09
C ASN A 16 -18.88 36.53 40.52
N SER A 17 -18.74 36.85 39.23
CA SER A 17 -19.89 37.02 38.33
C SER A 17 -20.12 35.70 37.59
N LEU A 18 -21.13 34.93 38.02
CA LEU A 18 -21.50 33.64 37.44
C LEU A 18 -22.97 33.72 37.03
N ALA A 19 -23.22 34.32 35.87
CA ALA A 19 -24.48 34.27 35.14
C ALA A 19 -24.22 34.65 33.68
N ALA A 20 -23.97 33.66 32.81
CA ALA A 20 -24.40 33.65 31.41
C ALA A 20 -23.85 32.42 30.67
N LEU A 21 -24.71 31.85 29.82
CA LEU A 21 -24.47 30.81 28.81
C LEU A 21 -24.33 29.35 29.27
N GLU A 22 -25.48 28.76 29.59
CA GLU A 22 -25.79 27.38 29.18
C GLU A 22 -25.87 27.33 27.64
N ALA A 23 -24.72 27.12 26.98
CA ALA A 23 -24.71 26.67 25.61
C ALA A 23 -24.86 25.14 25.60
N LYS A 24 -26.06 24.68 25.25
CA LYS A 24 -26.33 23.28 24.92
C LYS A 24 -25.54 22.96 23.64
N THR A 25 -24.32 22.46 23.80
CA THR A 25 -23.50 21.97 22.69
C THR A 25 -24.31 20.91 21.94
N PRO A 26 -24.63 21.08 20.64
CA PRO A 26 -25.19 19.99 19.88
C PRO A 26 -24.14 18.88 19.80
N VAL A 27 -24.44 17.74 20.41
CA VAL A 27 -23.70 16.49 20.22
C VAL A 27 -23.75 16.18 18.73
N GLN A 28 -22.68 16.53 18.01
CA GLN A 28 -22.48 16.09 16.64
C GLN A 28 -22.40 14.56 16.64
N PRO A 29 -23.13 13.85 15.77
CA PRO A 29 -23.04 12.41 15.67
C PRO A 29 -21.70 12.04 15.02
N HIS A 30 -20.69 11.70 15.83
CA HIS A 30 -19.38 11.18 15.39
C HIS A 30 -19.43 9.77 14.76
N ILE A 31 -20.57 9.34 14.23
CA ILE A 31 -20.82 7.93 13.90
C ILE A 31 -20.08 7.46 12.63
N ARG A 32 -19.47 8.35 11.84
CA ARG A 32 -18.84 8.01 10.55
C ARG A 32 -17.31 7.88 10.53
N ASN A 33 -16.59 8.21 11.60
CA ASN A 33 -15.12 8.34 11.56
C ASN A 33 -14.31 7.17 12.15
N ASP A 34 -14.91 6.34 13.01
CA ASP A 34 -14.14 5.34 13.76
C ASP A 34 -13.53 4.24 12.84
N GLY A 35 -14.23 3.87 11.77
CA GLY A 35 -13.73 2.92 10.78
C GLY A 35 -12.56 3.45 9.94
N GLU A 36 -12.68 4.67 9.41
CA GLU A 36 -11.63 5.32 8.61
C GLU A 36 -10.36 5.54 9.46
N ASP A 37 -10.53 5.93 10.72
CA ASP A 37 -9.42 6.10 11.66
C ASP A 37 -8.72 4.78 11.99
N LYS A 38 -9.43 3.64 11.97
CA LYS A 38 -8.84 2.31 12.18
C LYS A 38 -8.02 1.86 10.98
N TRP A 39 -8.54 2.00 9.76
CA TRP A 39 -7.81 1.65 8.53
C TRP A 39 -6.57 2.51 8.33
N ARG A 40 -6.66 3.81 8.63
CA ARG A 40 -5.50 4.71 8.60
C ARG A 40 -4.43 4.31 9.61
N ARG A 41 -4.82 3.99 10.85
CA ARG A 41 -3.91 3.51 11.90
C ARG A 41 -3.29 2.16 11.54
N LEU A 42 -4.06 1.24 10.97
CA LEU A 42 -3.58 -0.04 10.47
C LEU A 42 -2.56 0.17 9.34
N GLY A 43 -2.87 1.03 8.37
CA GLY A 43 -1.96 1.40 7.28
C GLY A 43 -0.63 1.94 7.78
N ALA A 44 -0.64 2.83 8.78
CA ALA A 44 0.59 3.37 9.38
C ALA A 44 1.50 2.29 9.99
N ARG A 45 0.94 1.15 10.41
CA ARG A 45 1.71 0.03 10.97
C ARG A 45 2.20 -0.95 9.91
N ILE A 46 1.45 -1.10 8.81
CA ILE A 46 1.73 -2.05 7.72
C ILE A 46 2.69 -1.46 6.68
N LEU A 47 2.55 -0.18 6.34
CA LEU A 47 3.31 0.46 5.24
C LEU A 47 4.85 0.31 5.32
N PRO A 48 5.50 0.30 6.50
CA PRO A 48 6.94 0.02 6.61
C PRO A 48 7.36 -1.33 6.03
N VAL A 49 6.47 -2.33 6.02
CA VAL A 49 6.76 -3.64 5.42
C VAL A 49 7.11 -3.49 3.93
N PHE A 50 6.48 -2.55 3.21
CA PHE A 50 6.75 -2.30 1.79
C PHE A 50 8.10 -1.63 1.54
N THR A 51 8.79 -1.12 2.58
CA THR A 51 10.15 -0.60 2.48
C THR A 51 11.22 -1.61 2.90
N GLY A 52 10.82 -2.85 3.21
CA GLY A 52 11.71 -3.89 3.76
C GLY A 52 11.91 -3.80 5.27
N GLU A 53 11.22 -2.86 5.95
CA GLU A 53 11.22 -2.76 7.40
C GLU A 53 10.28 -3.80 8.03
N ARG A 54 10.38 -3.97 9.35
CA ARG A 54 9.49 -4.86 10.09
C ARG A 54 8.14 -4.20 10.31
N LEU A 55 7.13 -5.01 10.58
CA LEU A 55 5.82 -4.55 11.03
C LEU A 55 5.98 -3.76 12.34
N HIS A 56 5.29 -2.61 12.46
CA HIS A 56 5.34 -1.78 13.68
C HIS A 56 4.40 -2.28 14.80
N CYS A 57 3.60 -3.31 14.55
CA CYS A 57 2.81 -4.07 15.54
C CYS A 57 3.16 -5.56 15.46
N THR A 58 2.71 -6.34 16.43
CA THR A 58 2.64 -7.80 16.23
C THR A 58 1.49 -8.15 15.28
N ILE A 59 1.59 -9.29 14.59
CA ILE A 59 0.53 -9.73 13.66
C ILE A 59 -0.81 -9.86 14.38
N GLU A 60 -0.81 -10.33 15.63
CA GLU A 60 -1.99 -10.50 16.46
C GLU A 60 -2.67 -9.15 16.75
N GLU A 61 -1.90 -8.12 17.11
CA GLU A 61 -2.43 -6.77 17.32
C GLU A 61 -3.05 -6.20 16.04
N CYS A 62 -2.39 -6.40 14.89
CA CYS A 62 -2.93 -5.93 13.62
C CYS A 62 -4.19 -6.74 13.24
N ASN A 63 -4.23 -8.06 13.50
CA ASN A 63 -5.41 -8.91 13.32
C ASN A 63 -6.59 -8.44 14.18
N GLU A 64 -6.38 -8.06 15.45
CA GLU A 64 -7.43 -7.54 16.32
C GLU A 64 -8.05 -6.25 15.76
N VAL A 65 -7.22 -5.36 15.20
CA VAL A 65 -7.71 -4.18 14.51
C VAL A 65 -8.56 -4.57 13.31
N VAL A 66 -8.09 -5.50 12.47
CA VAL A 66 -8.87 -6.00 11.33
C VAL A 66 -10.21 -6.58 11.79
N ARG A 67 -10.22 -7.49 12.78
CA ARG A 67 -11.45 -8.06 13.35
C ARG A 67 -12.43 -6.98 13.81
N SER A 68 -11.94 -5.91 14.42
CA SER A 68 -12.77 -4.78 14.86
C SER A 68 -13.45 -4.04 13.70
N CYS A 69 -12.83 -4.05 12.51
CA CYS A 69 -13.39 -3.51 11.27
C CYS A 69 -14.36 -4.47 10.57
N LEU A 70 -14.48 -5.73 10.98
CA LEU A 70 -15.38 -6.72 10.34
C LEU A 70 -16.71 -6.89 11.11
N ARG A 71 -16.94 -6.08 12.16
CA ARG A 71 -18.06 -6.31 13.10
C ARG A 71 -19.43 -5.89 12.56
N SER A 72 -19.48 -5.02 11.56
CA SER A 72 -20.74 -4.53 11.00
C SER A 72 -20.82 -4.72 9.49
N SER A 73 -22.02 -4.94 8.97
CA SER A 73 -22.25 -5.16 7.53
C SER A 73 -21.81 -3.97 6.67
N GLU A 74 -21.99 -2.74 7.15
CA GLU A 74 -21.55 -1.52 6.44
C GLU A 74 -20.01 -1.48 6.31
N GLN A 75 -19.29 -1.95 7.33
CA GLN A 75 -17.82 -1.98 7.28
C GLN A 75 -17.29 -3.08 6.34
N LEU A 76 -18.02 -4.19 6.17
CA LEU A 76 -17.62 -5.28 5.27
C LEU A 76 -17.50 -4.81 3.82
N GLU A 77 -18.38 -3.93 3.36
CA GLU A 77 -18.33 -3.36 2.00
C GLU A 77 -17.09 -2.47 1.79
N GLN A 78 -16.55 -1.88 2.85
CA GLN A 78 -15.38 -0.98 2.80
C GLN A 78 -14.04 -1.71 2.93
N VAL A 79 -14.02 -2.99 3.33
CA VAL A 79 -12.78 -3.76 3.57
C VAL A 79 -11.85 -3.75 2.36
N TRP A 80 -12.36 -4.14 1.19
CA TRP A 80 -11.53 -4.24 -0.02
C TRP A 80 -11.06 -2.89 -0.56
N PRO A 81 -11.91 -1.85 -0.65
CA PRO A 81 -11.45 -0.49 -0.94
C PRO A 81 -10.29 -0.03 -0.05
N GLU A 82 -10.36 -0.27 1.26
CA GLU A 82 -9.34 0.12 2.23
C GLU A 82 -8.04 -0.67 2.05
N ILE A 83 -8.14 -2.00 1.88
CA ILE A 83 -6.98 -2.85 1.55
C ILE A 83 -6.32 -2.37 0.27
N HIS A 84 -7.07 -2.12 -0.80
CA HIS A 84 -6.54 -1.60 -2.05
C HIS A 84 -5.89 -0.21 -1.90
N GLY A 85 -6.40 0.63 -0.98
CA GLY A 85 -5.77 1.88 -0.60
C GLY A 85 -4.39 1.67 0.02
N ILE A 86 -4.29 0.78 1.02
CA ILE A 86 -3.02 0.43 1.67
C ILE A 86 -2.04 -0.17 0.66
N LEU A 87 -2.48 -1.12 -0.17
CA LEU A 87 -1.63 -1.76 -1.18
C LEU A 87 -1.10 -0.75 -2.21
N ARG A 88 -1.93 0.19 -2.66
CA ARG A 88 -1.52 1.25 -3.60
C ARG A 88 -0.42 2.14 -3.00
N MET A 89 -0.59 2.54 -1.74
CA MET A 89 0.42 3.32 -1.02
C MET A 89 1.71 2.51 -0.79
N GLY A 90 1.58 1.23 -0.46
CA GLY A 90 2.69 0.30 -0.33
C GLY A 90 3.48 0.14 -1.63
N MET A 91 2.81 -0.10 -2.76
CA MET A 91 3.46 -0.22 -4.06
C MET A 91 4.15 1.07 -4.49
N ALA A 92 3.64 2.23 -4.10
CA ALA A 92 4.34 3.50 -4.31
C ALA A 92 5.73 3.50 -3.65
N SER A 93 5.84 2.93 -2.44
CA SER A 93 7.12 2.77 -1.75
C SER A 93 8.02 1.76 -2.46
N VAL A 94 7.47 0.67 -2.99
CA VAL A 94 8.22 -0.30 -3.83
C VAL A 94 8.77 0.36 -5.09
N VAL A 95 7.98 1.19 -5.77
CA VAL A 95 8.45 1.96 -6.93
C VAL A 95 9.58 2.92 -6.53
N ARG A 96 9.48 3.60 -5.39
CA ARG A 96 10.61 4.44 -4.91
C ARG A 96 11.88 3.61 -4.66
N ILE A 97 11.76 2.36 -4.23
CA ILE A 97 12.91 1.46 -4.07
C ILE A 97 13.52 1.11 -5.44
N LEU A 98 12.70 0.83 -6.46
CA LEU A 98 13.22 0.63 -7.83
C LEU A 98 14.08 1.81 -8.28
N TYR A 99 13.60 3.04 -8.11
CA TYR A 99 14.35 4.26 -8.43
C TYR A 99 15.68 4.32 -7.67
N ARG A 100 15.68 3.97 -6.38
CA ARG A 100 16.90 3.96 -5.55
C ARG A 100 17.91 2.92 -6.04
N GLN A 101 17.47 1.73 -6.44
CA GLN A 101 18.37 0.67 -6.94
C GLN A 101 19.15 1.09 -8.17
N VAL A 102 18.57 1.97 -9.00
CA VAL A 102 19.23 2.53 -10.19
C VAL A 102 19.78 3.94 -9.98
N ASN A 103 19.92 4.38 -8.72
CA ASN A 103 20.46 5.70 -8.33
C ASN A 103 19.74 6.90 -8.95
N MET A 104 18.41 6.80 -9.12
CA MET A 104 17.58 7.87 -9.65
C MET A 104 16.62 8.46 -8.62
N THR A 105 16.23 9.71 -8.83
CA THR A 105 15.14 10.34 -8.09
C THR A 105 13.77 9.93 -8.67
N PRO A 106 12.78 9.55 -7.85
CA PRO A 106 11.44 9.22 -8.32
C PRO A 106 10.81 10.32 -9.17
N LYS A 107 10.33 9.96 -10.37
CA LYS A 107 9.49 10.83 -11.19
C LYS A 107 8.03 10.49 -10.95
N TYR A 108 7.18 11.51 -10.97
CA TYR A 108 5.79 11.40 -10.56
C TYR A 108 4.86 11.65 -11.73
N GLU A 109 3.76 10.90 -11.75
CA GLU A 109 2.67 11.10 -12.68
C GLU A 109 1.40 11.46 -11.91
N ASN A 110 0.62 12.38 -12.46
CA ASN A 110 -0.65 12.78 -11.89
C ASN A 110 -1.69 11.68 -12.18
N ARG A 111 -2.06 10.92 -11.16
CA ARG A 111 -3.15 9.96 -11.28
C ARG A 111 -4.42 10.57 -10.73
N SER A 112 -5.39 10.84 -11.60
CA SER A 112 -6.73 11.28 -11.19
C SER A 112 -7.45 10.14 -10.48
N ASN A 113 -7.85 10.36 -9.22
CA ASN A 113 -8.74 9.48 -8.46
C ASN A 113 -9.97 10.31 -8.02
N PRO A 114 -11.18 9.74 -7.85
CA PRO A 114 -12.34 10.41 -7.26
C PRO A 114 -12.10 11.18 -5.95
N ALA A 115 -11.05 10.85 -5.20
CA ALA A 115 -10.66 11.53 -3.95
C ALA A 115 -9.64 12.68 -4.14
N GLY A 116 -9.25 13.01 -5.38
CA GLY A 116 -8.26 14.05 -5.71
C GLY A 116 -7.09 13.53 -6.57
N VAL A 117 -6.21 14.46 -6.98
CA VAL A 117 -4.96 14.13 -7.70
C VAL A 117 -3.87 13.85 -6.66
N LEU A 118 -3.44 12.59 -6.57
CA LEU A 118 -2.24 12.23 -5.82
C LEU A 118 -1.13 11.93 -6.83
N ALA A 119 -0.05 12.70 -6.75
CA ALA A 119 1.14 12.45 -7.54
C ALA A 119 1.81 11.17 -7.01
N MET A 120 1.90 10.14 -7.87
CA MET A 120 2.47 8.84 -7.50
C MET A 120 3.73 8.57 -8.33
N PRO A 121 4.76 7.94 -7.74
CA PRO A 121 5.96 7.58 -8.48
C PRO A 121 5.60 6.59 -9.60
N SER A 122 6.13 6.81 -10.81
CA SER A 122 5.80 6.03 -12.00
C SER A 122 6.96 5.13 -12.43
N ALA A 123 6.72 3.81 -12.50
CA ALA A 123 7.68 2.86 -13.03
C ALA A 123 7.84 2.98 -14.56
N SER A 124 6.84 3.49 -15.28
CA SER A 124 6.94 3.72 -16.73
C SER A 124 7.98 4.79 -17.03
N LEU A 125 7.96 5.90 -16.27
CA LEU A 125 8.97 6.96 -16.40
C LEU A 125 10.38 6.48 -16.03
N LEU A 126 10.49 5.48 -15.16
CA LEU A 126 11.76 4.81 -14.87
C LEU A 126 12.23 4.04 -16.10
N CYS A 127 11.35 3.20 -16.67
CA CYS A 127 11.60 2.38 -17.86
C CYS A 127 12.20 3.19 -19.01
N GLU A 128 11.68 4.40 -19.24
CA GLU A 128 12.13 5.31 -20.30
C GLU A 128 13.48 5.98 -20.01
N SER A 129 13.90 6.00 -18.75
CA SER A 129 15.06 6.78 -18.29
C SER A 129 16.31 5.96 -17.99
N VAL A 130 16.21 4.62 -17.94
CA VAL A 130 17.33 3.74 -17.60
C VAL A 130 17.51 2.63 -18.62
N ARG A 131 18.70 2.04 -18.62
CA ARG A 131 18.97 0.83 -19.42
C ARG A 131 18.11 -0.34 -18.94
N ALA A 132 17.73 -1.20 -19.87
CA ALA A 132 16.87 -2.35 -19.58
C ALA A 132 17.47 -3.34 -18.59
N ASP A 133 18.78 -3.62 -18.67
CA ASP A 133 19.49 -4.51 -17.73
C ASP A 133 19.41 -4.00 -16.29
N ALA A 134 19.71 -2.72 -16.08
CA ALA A 134 19.61 -2.09 -14.77
C ALA A 134 18.16 -2.09 -14.23
N ALA A 135 17.17 -1.84 -15.10
CA ALA A 135 15.76 -1.89 -14.72
C ALA A 135 15.32 -3.29 -14.26
N VAL A 136 15.73 -4.34 -14.96
CA VAL A 136 15.33 -5.71 -14.62
C VAL A 136 16.07 -6.27 -13.40
N GLU A 137 17.32 -5.84 -13.16
CA GLU A 137 18.03 -6.16 -11.92
C GLU A 137 17.34 -5.53 -10.71
N ALA A 138 16.97 -4.25 -10.81
CA ALA A 138 16.17 -3.58 -9.78
C ALA A 138 14.81 -4.25 -9.60
N LEU A 139 14.17 -4.70 -10.69
CA LEU A 139 12.91 -5.43 -10.66
C LEU A 139 13.03 -6.77 -9.91
N ALA A 140 14.07 -7.55 -10.20
CA ALA A 140 14.33 -8.80 -9.50
C ALA A 140 14.58 -8.58 -8.01
N PHE A 141 15.32 -7.52 -7.65
CA PHE A 141 15.52 -7.15 -6.25
C PHE A 141 14.20 -6.87 -5.52
N VAL A 142 13.34 -6.01 -6.09
CA VAL A 142 12.06 -5.71 -5.44
C VAL A 142 11.08 -6.86 -5.47
N TRP A 143 11.15 -7.74 -6.48
CA TRP A 143 10.37 -8.97 -6.52
C TRP A 143 10.71 -9.87 -5.33
N GLU A 144 11.99 -10.12 -5.07
CA GLU A 144 12.41 -10.96 -3.94
C GLU A 144 11.94 -10.35 -2.61
N MET A 145 12.06 -9.02 -2.44
CA MET A 145 11.53 -8.32 -1.27
C MET A 145 10.00 -8.49 -1.16
N VAL A 146 9.25 -8.29 -2.24
CA VAL A 146 7.79 -8.41 -2.20
C VAL A 146 7.36 -9.85 -1.90
N ASN A 147 7.97 -10.84 -2.56
CA ASN A 147 7.58 -12.24 -2.45
C ASN A 147 7.99 -12.86 -1.10
N SER A 148 9.18 -12.56 -0.59
CA SER A 148 9.71 -13.16 0.65
C SER A 148 9.34 -12.41 1.92
N HIS A 149 9.06 -11.10 1.82
CA HIS A 149 8.80 -10.25 2.98
C HIS A 149 7.39 -9.67 2.96
N VAL A 150 7.02 -8.90 1.93
CA VAL A 150 5.73 -8.19 1.91
C VAL A 150 4.55 -9.16 1.94
N VAL A 151 4.52 -10.13 1.03
CA VAL A 151 3.38 -11.04 0.88
C VAL A 151 3.10 -11.81 2.19
N PRO A 152 4.07 -12.46 2.85
CA PRO A 152 3.83 -13.16 4.12
C PRO A 152 3.26 -12.28 5.24
N TYR A 153 3.80 -11.06 5.41
CA TYR A 153 3.29 -10.14 6.44
C TYR A 153 1.86 -9.70 6.15
N ILE A 154 1.56 -9.37 4.89
CA ILE A 154 0.22 -8.93 4.49
C ILE A 154 -0.79 -10.07 4.62
N GLU A 155 -0.44 -11.30 4.23
CA GLU A 155 -1.25 -12.49 4.45
C GLU A 155 -1.52 -12.71 5.96
N GLY A 156 -0.49 -12.58 6.80
CA GLY A 156 -0.61 -12.68 8.24
C GLY A 156 -1.53 -11.63 8.84
N VAL A 157 -1.36 -10.35 8.48
CA VAL A 157 -2.15 -9.24 9.01
C VAL A 157 -3.62 -9.34 8.62
N PHE A 158 -3.94 -9.85 7.43
CA PHE A 158 -5.30 -9.98 6.93
C PHE A 158 -5.89 -11.39 7.07
N LEU A 159 -5.26 -12.27 7.85
CA LEU A 159 -5.78 -13.60 8.17
C LEU A 159 -7.25 -13.59 8.65
N PRO A 160 -7.74 -12.60 9.44
CA PRO A 160 -9.15 -12.53 9.82
C PRO A 160 -10.12 -12.52 8.64
N LEU A 161 -9.76 -12.01 7.46
CA LEU A 161 -10.67 -12.03 6.30
C LEU A 161 -11.00 -13.44 5.83
N VAL A 162 -10.05 -14.37 5.99
CA VAL A 162 -10.24 -15.79 5.70
C VAL A 162 -11.09 -16.43 6.81
N GLN A 163 -10.78 -16.12 8.07
CA GLN A 163 -11.50 -16.65 9.25
C GLN A 163 -13.00 -16.28 9.24
N PHE A 164 -13.33 -15.08 8.76
CA PHE A 164 -14.72 -14.59 8.65
C PHE A 164 -15.38 -14.90 7.29
N GLY A 165 -14.72 -15.62 6.38
CA GLY A 165 -15.28 -16.02 5.08
C GLY A 165 -15.46 -14.86 4.08
N ILE A 166 -14.92 -13.68 4.36
CA ILE A 166 -15.03 -12.48 3.51
C ILE A 166 -14.20 -12.64 2.23
N ALA A 167 -13.11 -13.40 2.31
CA ALA A 167 -12.33 -13.80 1.14
C ALA A 167 -13.05 -14.83 0.22
N ALA A 168 -14.17 -15.42 0.68
CA ALA A 168 -14.87 -16.50 -0.02
C ALA A 168 -16.32 -16.14 -0.43
N ALA A 169 -16.92 -15.12 0.17
CA ALA A 169 -18.33 -14.81 0.00
C ALA A 169 -18.56 -13.66 -1.00
N SER A 170 -18.55 -13.96 -2.31
CA SER A 170 -19.34 -13.29 -3.36
C SER A 170 -19.00 -13.90 -4.74
N SER A 171 -19.90 -14.71 -5.29
CA SER A 171 -19.90 -15.21 -6.68
C SER A 171 -18.70 -16.08 -7.10
N GLY A 172 -18.87 -17.42 -7.11
CA GLY A 172 -18.27 -18.43 -8.02
C GLY A 172 -16.78 -18.38 -8.42
N ASN A 173 -16.00 -17.46 -7.86
CA ASN A 173 -14.73 -16.98 -8.38
C ASN A 173 -13.86 -16.57 -7.17
N SER A 174 -13.79 -17.47 -6.18
CA SER A 174 -13.00 -17.30 -4.94
C SER A 174 -11.53 -16.95 -5.19
N ALA A 175 -11.00 -17.25 -6.39
CA ALA A 175 -9.68 -16.82 -6.84
C ALA A 175 -9.52 -15.29 -6.93
N LYS A 176 -10.60 -14.50 -7.03
CA LYS A 176 -10.54 -13.04 -7.16
C LYS A 176 -10.41 -12.29 -5.83
N LEU A 177 -10.73 -12.92 -4.69
CA LEU A 177 -10.80 -12.25 -3.37
C LEU A 177 -9.72 -12.75 -2.39
N SER A 178 -8.54 -13.08 -2.90
CA SER A 178 -7.37 -13.39 -2.06
C SER A 178 -6.52 -12.15 -1.85
N VAL A 179 -6.14 -11.89 -0.59
CA VAL A 179 -5.22 -10.79 -0.24
C VAL A 179 -3.87 -10.98 -0.92
N ARG A 180 -3.38 -12.23 -1.00
CA ARG A 180 -2.18 -12.59 -1.75
C ARG A 180 -2.30 -12.13 -3.20
N ASN A 181 -3.40 -12.49 -3.84
CA ASN A 181 -3.65 -12.15 -5.25
C ASN A 181 -3.77 -10.63 -5.40
N ALA A 182 -4.40 -9.93 -4.46
CA ALA A 182 -4.47 -8.47 -4.47
C ALA A 182 -3.07 -7.83 -4.41
N VAL A 183 -2.17 -8.30 -3.52
CA VAL A 183 -0.78 -7.81 -3.45
C VAL A 183 -0.07 -8.06 -4.77
N LEU A 184 -0.14 -9.28 -5.31
CA LEU A 184 0.55 -9.65 -6.52
C LEU A 184 0.01 -8.93 -7.77
N LEU A 185 -1.30 -8.67 -7.84
CA LEU A 185 -1.91 -7.87 -8.91
C LEU A 185 -1.48 -6.40 -8.82
N HIS A 186 -1.44 -5.82 -7.62
CA HIS A 186 -0.94 -4.46 -7.43
C HIS A 186 0.53 -4.34 -7.81
N PHE A 187 1.35 -5.35 -7.50
CA PHE A 187 2.75 -5.42 -7.92
C PHE A 187 2.86 -5.55 -9.43
N ARG A 188 2.11 -6.47 -10.05
CA ARG A 188 2.07 -6.64 -11.51
C ARG A 188 1.73 -5.33 -12.21
N ASP A 189 0.65 -4.68 -11.83
CA ASP A 189 0.10 -3.54 -12.55
C ASP A 189 0.88 -2.25 -12.30
N SER A 190 1.47 -2.08 -11.10
CA SER A 190 2.17 -0.85 -10.73
C SER A 190 3.68 -0.90 -10.99
N VAL A 191 4.26 -2.10 -11.09
CA VAL A 191 5.71 -2.31 -11.19
C VAL A 191 6.07 -3.07 -12.46
N VAL A 192 5.53 -4.28 -12.66
CA VAL A 192 6.01 -5.19 -13.70
C VAL A 192 5.54 -4.77 -15.10
N VAL A 193 4.24 -4.49 -15.26
CA VAL A 193 3.65 -4.09 -16.54
C VAL A 193 4.33 -2.83 -17.11
N PRO A 194 4.56 -1.77 -16.31
CA PRO A 194 5.35 -0.62 -16.76
C PRO A 194 6.77 -0.93 -17.26
N LEU A 195 7.38 -2.01 -16.77
CA LEU A 195 8.75 -2.44 -17.11
C LEU A 195 8.79 -3.55 -18.17
N LEU A 196 7.65 -3.91 -18.77
CA LEU A 196 7.61 -4.91 -19.85
C LEU A 196 8.53 -4.60 -21.03
N PRO A 197 8.65 -3.34 -21.51
CA PRO A 197 9.59 -3.03 -22.59
C PRO A 197 11.03 -3.40 -22.24
N SER A 198 11.48 -3.12 -21.01
CA SER A 198 12.82 -3.52 -20.53
C SER A 198 12.98 -5.04 -20.44
N LEU A 199 11.95 -5.75 -19.99
CA LEU A 199 11.97 -7.23 -19.95
C LEU A 199 12.10 -7.84 -21.36
N ASP A 200 11.39 -7.29 -22.34
CA ASP A 200 11.47 -7.75 -23.74
C ASP A 200 12.85 -7.47 -24.35
N GLU A 201 13.46 -6.32 -24.04
CA GLU A 201 14.83 -6.01 -24.47
C GLU A 201 15.83 -7.00 -23.86
N VAL A 202 15.68 -7.31 -22.58
CA VAL A 202 16.51 -8.28 -21.85
C VAL A 202 16.38 -9.69 -22.39
N VAL A 203 15.19 -10.12 -22.82
CA VAL A 203 15.02 -11.39 -23.54
C VAL A 203 15.90 -11.44 -24.78
N ASN A 204 16.00 -10.34 -25.53
CA ASN A 204 16.85 -10.28 -26.73
C ASN A 204 18.34 -10.27 -26.36
N MET A 205 18.73 -9.58 -25.29
CA MET A 205 20.11 -9.60 -24.76
C MET A 205 20.53 -11.02 -24.33
N ALA A 206 19.67 -11.72 -23.58
CA ALA A 206 19.95 -13.08 -23.11
C ALA A 206 20.08 -14.08 -24.27
N ARG A 207 19.27 -13.94 -25.33
CA ARG A 207 19.44 -14.71 -26.57
C ARG A 207 20.79 -14.46 -27.25
N ALA A 208 21.35 -13.26 -27.09
CA ALA A 208 22.69 -12.91 -27.54
C ALA A 208 23.80 -13.37 -26.57
N GLN A 209 23.49 -14.28 -25.64
CA GLN A 209 24.41 -14.89 -24.66
C GLN A 209 24.98 -13.91 -23.62
N ILE A 210 24.26 -12.82 -23.33
CA ILE A 210 24.57 -11.96 -22.18
C ILE A 210 24.04 -12.63 -20.91
N SER A 211 24.96 -12.99 -20.00
CA SER A 211 24.59 -13.60 -18.71
C SER A 211 23.93 -12.58 -17.80
N LEU A 212 22.77 -12.93 -17.27
CA LEU A 212 22.01 -12.11 -16.31
C LEU A 212 21.72 -12.96 -15.07
N SER A 213 22.32 -12.58 -13.95
CA SER A 213 22.20 -13.30 -12.67
C SER A 213 20.76 -13.29 -12.13
N CYS A 214 19.94 -12.33 -12.55
CA CYS A 214 18.57 -12.15 -12.10
C CYS A 214 17.53 -13.03 -12.82
N LEU A 215 17.90 -13.76 -13.87
CA LEU A 215 16.97 -14.56 -14.69
C LEU A 215 16.10 -15.54 -13.88
N PRO A 216 16.63 -16.32 -12.91
CA PRO A 216 15.80 -17.24 -12.14
C PRO A 216 14.69 -16.53 -11.36
N ALA A 217 15.01 -15.39 -10.74
CA ALA A 217 14.05 -14.59 -9.99
C ALA A 217 12.96 -14.02 -10.91
N LEU A 218 13.35 -13.53 -12.10
CA LEU A 218 12.41 -13.00 -13.10
C LEU A 218 11.48 -14.09 -13.65
N VAL A 219 12.00 -15.28 -13.94
CA VAL A 219 11.19 -16.42 -14.38
C VAL A 219 10.20 -16.81 -13.28
N HIS A 220 10.68 -16.96 -12.05
CA HIS A 220 9.82 -17.28 -10.90
C HIS A 220 8.70 -16.26 -10.71
N MET A 221 9.02 -14.96 -10.75
CA MET A 221 8.05 -13.86 -10.71
C MET A 221 7.00 -13.99 -11.80
N LEU A 222 7.43 -14.07 -13.06
CA LEU A 222 6.53 -14.07 -14.20
C LEU A 222 5.65 -15.32 -14.23
N THR A 223 6.16 -16.48 -13.81
CA THR A 223 5.37 -17.71 -13.65
C THR A 223 4.25 -17.52 -12.62
N ILE A 224 4.55 -16.94 -11.45
CA ILE A 224 3.53 -16.67 -10.43
C ILE A 224 2.48 -15.68 -10.95
N LEU A 225 2.93 -14.58 -11.56
CA LEU A 225 2.03 -13.50 -11.98
C LEU A 225 1.17 -13.89 -13.19
N THR A 226 1.66 -14.70 -14.12
CA THR A 226 0.87 -15.21 -15.25
C THR A 226 -0.23 -16.18 -14.77
N ALA A 227 0.05 -16.97 -13.73
CA ALA A 227 -0.93 -17.89 -13.14
C ALA A 227 -2.13 -17.17 -12.50
N LEU A 228 -2.01 -15.88 -12.17
CA LEU A 228 -3.12 -15.09 -11.60
C LEU A 228 -4.22 -14.79 -12.62
N ASN A 229 -3.92 -14.85 -13.92
CA ASN A 229 -4.90 -14.61 -14.97
C ASN A 229 -4.63 -15.52 -16.19
N PRO A 230 -4.91 -16.83 -16.09
CA PRO A 230 -4.48 -17.83 -17.08
C PRO A 230 -5.14 -17.66 -18.46
N THR A 231 -6.21 -16.88 -18.55
CA THR A 231 -6.86 -16.53 -19.81
C THR A 231 -6.13 -15.43 -20.57
N ASP A 232 -5.29 -14.65 -19.90
CA ASP A 232 -4.52 -13.58 -20.52
C ASP A 232 -3.27 -14.16 -21.20
N ARG A 233 -3.31 -14.18 -22.54
CA ARG A 233 -2.19 -14.61 -23.40
C ARG A 233 -1.51 -13.42 -24.10
N GLY A 234 -1.66 -12.22 -23.54
CA GLY A 234 -1.07 -10.99 -24.06
C GLY A 234 0.46 -10.95 -23.98
N GLN A 235 1.02 -9.77 -24.22
CA GLN A 235 2.47 -9.53 -24.25
C GLN A 235 3.17 -10.06 -22.98
N PHE A 236 2.60 -9.78 -21.81
CA PHE A 236 3.11 -10.25 -20.52
C PHE A 236 3.35 -11.77 -20.48
N TYR A 237 2.40 -12.57 -21.00
CA TYR A 237 2.53 -14.02 -21.07
C TYR A 237 3.62 -14.46 -22.06
N GLN A 238 3.75 -13.77 -23.20
CA GLN A 238 4.78 -14.09 -24.19
C GLN A 238 6.19 -13.82 -23.65
N THR A 239 6.39 -12.69 -22.95
CA THR A 239 7.66 -12.36 -22.28
C THR A 239 8.01 -13.41 -21.24
N ALA A 240 7.05 -13.81 -20.39
CA ALA A 240 7.22 -14.86 -19.39
C ALA A 240 7.65 -16.20 -20.02
N LYS A 241 6.98 -16.61 -21.10
CA LYS A 241 7.31 -17.83 -21.83
C LYS A 241 8.71 -17.76 -22.42
N ALA A 242 9.09 -16.64 -23.01
CA ALA A 242 10.40 -16.46 -23.63
C ALA A 242 11.55 -16.56 -22.60
N LEU A 243 11.42 -15.90 -21.44
CA LEU A 243 12.40 -15.99 -20.36
C LEU A 243 12.49 -17.40 -19.77
N SER A 244 11.35 -18.08 -19.60
CA SER A 244 11.34 -19.46 -19.11
C SER A 244 12.06 -20.42 -20.07
N SER A 245 11.94 -20.23 -21.38
CA SER A 245 12.66 -21.05 -22.37
C SER A 245 14.16 -20.80 -22.34
N LEU A 246 14.60 -19.57 -22.04
CA LEU A 246 16.02 -19.24 -21.94
C LEU A 246 16.69 -19.87 -20.72
N LEU A 247 15.98 -20.00 -19.59
CA LEU A 247 16.53 -20.64 -18.39
C LEU A 247 16.72 -22.15 -18.55
N GLN A 248 16.02 -22.77 -19.50
CA GLN A 248 16.06 -24.21 -19.77
C GLN A 248 17.07 -24.61 -20.85
N ALA A 249 17.63 -23.64 -21.58
CA ALA A 249 18.58 -23.83 -22.68
C ALA A 249 20.02 -23.79 -22.17
#